data_AF-A0A2D5GE33-F1
#
_entry.id   AF-A0A2D5GE33-F1
#
_cell.length_a   1.000
_cell.length_b   1.000
_cell.length_c   1.000
_cell.angle_alpha   90.00
_cell.angle_beta   90.00
_cell.angle_gamma   90.00
#
_symmetry.space_group_name_H-M   'P 1'
#
loop_
_entity.id
_entity.type
_entity.pdbx_description
1 polymer ?
#
loop_
_entity_poly.entity_id
_entity_poly.type
_entity_poly.pdbx_seq_one_letter_code
_entity_poly.pdbx_strand_id
1 'polypeptide(L)'
;HLVSPFGARGANGGIHDQDNLGWKLAYVIQGKASRSLLDTYDDERIYGADENIRNSTRSTDFITPKTPVSKAFRDGVVELAKTVEFARAFVNSGRLSMPCTLDDSPLNTQDEDLFSAKQRPGSPCMDAPIQKEGKSAWLLDEFGWHFKGLYYAGEGENPDIEHALKDCPVPVEVITVHAEGEQGIIDSQKLIANHYDMSPGAFYLIRPDQHVAGRWRLFDAEKVKAAIAKAIAQQ
;
A
#
# COMPACT_ATOMS: atom_id res chain seq x y z
N HIS A 1 18.89 6.34 5.05
CA HIS A 1 18.73 7.70 5.63
C HIS A 1 19.13 7.72 7.12
N LEU A 2 19.65 8.85 7.64
CA LEU A 2 19.92 9.03 9.08
C LEU A 2 18.84 9.93 9.70
N VAL A 3 18.21 9.45 10.77
CA VAL A 3 17.15 10.17 11.49
C VAL A 3 17.34 10.03 12.98
N SER A 4 16.72 10.93 13.74
CA SER A 4 16.65 10.82 15.20
C SER A 4 15.90 9.53 15.60
N PRO A 5 16.22 8.90 16.75
CA PRO A 5 15.54 7.69 17.21
C PRO A 5 14.06 7.94 17.53
N PHE A 6 13.64 9.20 17.70
CA PHE A 6 12.25 9.55 17.96
C PHE A 6 11.37 9.21 16.75
N GLY A 7 10.36 8.37 17.00
CA GLY A 7 9.45 7.83 15.98
C GLY A 7 9.83 6.46 15.42
N ALA A 8 10.96 5.86 15.83
CA ALA A 8 11.38 4.53 15.37
C ALA A 8 11.48 4.37 13.83
N ARG A 9 11.75 5.45 13.09
CA ARG A 9 11.66 5.47 11.62
C ARG A 9 12.92 4.99 10.90
N GLY A 10 14.07 4.98 11.57
CA GLY A 10 15.35 4.56 10.96
C GLY A 10 15.33 3.12 10.48
N ALA A 11 15.16 2.17 11.39
CA ALA A 11 15.16 0.74 11.07
C ALA A 11 13.95 0.32 10.21
N ASN A 12 12.75 0.83 10.52
CA ASN A 12 11.55 0.53 9.73
C ASN A 12 11.68 1.04 8.29
N GLY A 13 12.25 2.23 8.09
CA GLY A 13 12.54 2.75 6.75
C GLY A 13 13.49 1.85 5.96
N GLY A 14 14.55 1.33 6.61
CA GLY A 14 15.46 0.38 5.98
C GLY A 14 14.80 -0.93 5.56
N ILE A 15 13.86 -1.46 6.36
CA ILE A 15 13.07 -2.65 5.98
C ILE A 15 12.21 -2.34 4.75
N HIS A 16 11.52 -1.19 4.73
CA HIS A 16 10.73 -0.77 3.57
C HIS A 16 11.60 -0.53 2.32
N ASP A 17 12.84 -0.04 2.47
CA ASP A 17 13.78 0.13 1.36
C ASP A 17 14.13 -1.24 0.75
N GLN A 18 14.40 -2.23 1.60
CA GLN A 18 14.71 -3.59 1.15
C GLN A 18 13.51 -4.25 0.46
N ASP A 19 12.32 -4.12 1.02
CA ASP A 19 11.09 -4.72 0.48
C ASP A 19 10.77 -4.16 -0.92
N ASN A 20 10.88 -2.84 -1.07
CA ASN A 20 10.68 -2.17 -2.36
C ASN A 20 11.72 -2.57 -3.42
N LEU A 21 12.99 -2.70 -3.04
CA LEU A 21 14.07 -3.04 -3.98
C LEU A 21 14.09 -4.54 -4.34
N GLY A 22 13.74 -5.41 -3.39
CA GLY A 22 13.94 -6.85 -3.49
C GLY A 22 13.24 -7.47 -4.70
N TRP A 23 11.95 -7.18 -4.87
CA TRP A 23 11.17 -7.72 -5.99
C TRP A 23 11.60 -7.13 -7.34
N LYS A 24 11.94 -5.82 -7.38
CA LYS A 24 12.42 -5.14 -8.58
C LYS A 24 13.72 -5.79 -9.07
N LEU A 25 14.67 -5.97 -8.16
CA LEU A 25 15.94 -6.62 -8.46
C LEU A 25 15.75 -8.07 -8.93
N ALA A 26 14.88 -8.82 -8.26
CA ALA A 26 14.55 -10.19 -8.65
C ALA A 26 14.03 -10.28 -10.09
N TYR A 27 13.08 -9.42 -10.48
CA TYR A 27 12.51 -9.44 -11.83
C TYR A 27 13.49 -8.94 -12.90
N VAL A 28 14.35 -7.97 -12.61
CA VAL A 28 15.42 -7.57 -13.54
C VAL A 28 16.43 -8.70 -13.75
N ILE A 29 16.88 -9.37 -12.69
CA ILE A 29 17.82 -10.50 -12.77
C ILE A 29 17.21 -11.67 -13.55
N GLN A 30 15.92 -11.93 -13.37
CA GLN A 30 15.19 -12.98 -14.09
C GLN A 30 14.85 -12.60 -15.54
N GLY A 31 15.20 -11.40 -16.01
CA GLY A 31 14.86 -10.91 -17.36
C GLY A 31 13.38 -10.64 -17.58
N LYS A 32 12.60 -10.50 -16.49
CA LYS A 32 11.14 -10.25 -16.52
C LYS A 32 10.78 -8.77 -16.51
N ALA A 33 11.71 -7.89 -16.14
CA ALA A 33 11.50 -6.45 -16.07
C ALA A 33 12.66 -5.68 -16.72
N SER A 34 12.39 -4.45 -17.16
CA SER A 34 13.43 -3.55 -17.67
C SER A 34 14.36 -3.11 -16.55
N ARG A 35 15.62 -2.79 -16.90
CA ARG A 35 16.57 -2.17 -15.94
C ARG A 35 16.07 -0.84 -15.38
N SER A 36 15.28 -0.09 -16.15
CA SER A 36 14.66 1.16 -15.69
C SER A 36 13.71 0.98 -14.50
N LEU A 37 13.24 -0.25 -14.23
CA LEU A 37 12.49 -0.54 -13.01
C LEU A 37 13.31 -0.20 -11.75
N LEU A 38 14.64 -0.35 -11.80
CA LEU A 38 15.52 -0.04 -10.66
C LEU A 38 15.63 1.46 -10.40
N ASP A 39 15.43 2.31 -11.41
CA ASP A 39 15.46 3.77 -11.22
C ASP A 39 14.29 4.20 -10.31
N THR A 40 13.15 3.50 -10.40
CA THR A 40 11.98 3.77 -9.55
C THR A 40 12.21 3.48 -8.06
N TYR A 41 13.26 2.75 -7.69
CA TYR A 41 13.64 2.61 -6.28
C TYR A 41 14.07 3.96 -5.71
N ASP A 42 14.83 4.75 -6.47
CA ASP A 42 15.29 6.07 -6.06
C ASP A 42 14.08 6.99 -5.85
N ASP A 43 13.23 7.12 -6.87
CA ASP A 43 12.02 7.94 -6.84
C ASP A 43 11.14 7.64 -5.62
N GLU A 44 10.84 6.36 -5.39
CA GLU A 44 9.92 5.94 -4.34
C GLU A 44 10.54 6.01 -2.93
N ARG A 45 11.83 5.68 -2.80
CA ARG A 45 12.48 5.56 -1.48
C ARG A 45 13.13 6.84 -1.02
N ILE A 46 13.51 7.77 -1.91
CA ILE A 46 13.82 9.15 -1.52
C ILE A 46 12.58 9.82 -0.93
N TYR A 47 11.42 9.66 -1.57
CA TYR A 47 10.17 10.19 -1.03
C TYR A 47 9.88 9.66 0.39
N GLY A 48 10.00 8.34 0.59
CA GLY A 48 9.85 7.72 1.92
C GLY A 48 10.88 8.22 2.94
N ALA A 49 12.13 8.44 2.53
CA ALA A 49 13.18 8.98 3.37
C ALA A 49 12.87 10.43 3.81
N ASP A 50 12.44 11.28 2.88
CA ASP A 50 12.07 12.67 3.16
C ASP A 50 10.88 12.77 4.12
N GLU A 51 9.86 11.92 3.93
CA GLU A 51 8.73 11.83 4.85
C GLU A 51 9.21 11.45 6.27
N ASN A 52 10.11 10.46 6.38
CA ASN A 52 10.64 10.01 7.64
C ASN A 52 11.50 11.07 8.34
N ILE A 53 12.36 11.77 7.61
CA ILE A 53 13.19 12.87 8.12
C ILE A 53 12.29 13.98 8.64
N ARG A 54 11.29 14.41 7.86
CA ARG A 54 10.35 15.47 8.25
C ARG A 54 9.61 15.12 9.54
N ASN A 55 9.09 13.90 9.63
CA ASN A 55 8.36 13.44 10.81
C ASN A 55 9.26 13.35 12.04
N SER A 56 10.46 12.77 11.89
CA SER A 56 11.42 12.62 12.98
C SER A 56 11.95 13.96 13.49
N THR A 57 12.25 14.91 12.60
CA THR A 57 12.65 16.27 12.97
C THR A 57 11.55 16.97 13.76
N ARG A 58 10.29 16.90 13.30
CA ARG A 58 9.15 17.50 14.01
C ARG A 58 9.00 16.95 15.42
N SER A 59 9.08 15.63 15.60
CA SER A 59 9.01 15.01 16.92
C SER A 59 10.19 15.42 17.80
N THR A 60 11.40 15.48 17.24
CA THR A 60 12.61 15.90 17.95
C THR A 60 12.51 17.35 18.43
N ASP A 61 12.09 18.27 17.56
CA ASP A 61 11.96 19.69 17.89
C ASP A 61 10.87 19.94 18.93
N PHE A 62 9.80 19.14 18.93
CA PHE A 62 8.75 19.20 19.95
C PHE A 62 9.25 18.67 21.31
N ILE A 63 9.92 17.50 21.34
CA ILE A 63 10.41 16.90 22.59
C ILE A 63 11.54 17.73 23.21
N THR A 64 12.45 18.24 22.37
CA THR A 64 13.65 18.97 22.78
C THR A 64 13.63 20.38 22.20
N PRO A 65 12.81 21.30 22.74
CA PRO A 65 12.71 22.66 22.22
C PRO A 65 14.02 23.41 22.41
N LYS A 66 14.45 24.08 21.34
CA LYS A 66 15.76 24.76 21.25
C LYS A 66 15.69 26.24 21.64
N THR A 67 14.49 26.82 21.74
CA THR A 67 14.27 28.25 22.03
C THR A 67 13.17 28.46 23.07
N PRO A 68 13.14 29.60 23.79
CA PRO A 68 12.04 29.95 24.69
C PRO A 68 10.67 29.93 24.02
N VAL A 69 10.58 30.35 22.76
CA VAL A 69 9.34 30.35 21.97
C VAL A 69 8.87 28.92 21.70
N SER A 70 9.75 28.02 21.24
CA SER A 70 9.40 26.61 21.02
C SER A 70 9.01 25.89 22.30
N LYS A 71 9.62 26.26 23.45
CA LYS A 71 9.24 25.74 24.76
C LYS A 71 7.85 26.20 25.16
N ALA A 72 7.55 27.50 25.06
CA ALA A 72 6.22 28.03 25.36
C ALA A 72 5.13 27.41 24.49
N PHE A 73 5.41 27.22 23.20
CA PHE A 73 4.51 26.50 22.28
C PHE A 73 4.25 25.06 22.76
N ARG A 74 5.31 24.28 23.01
CA ARG A 74 5.20 22.89 23.49
C ARG A 74 4.42 22.80 24.80
N ASP A 75 4.73 23.66 25.76
CA ASP A 75 4.08 23.67 27.07
C ASP A 75 2.57 23.99 26.92
N GLY A 76 2.22 24.96 26.06
CA GLY A 76 0.83 25.28 25.73
C GLY A 76 0.08 24.14 25.03
N VAL A 77 0.73 23.47 24.07
CA VAL A 77 0.16 22.28 23.40
C VAL A 77 -0.10 21.16 24.39
N VAL A 78 0.84 20.88 25.29
CA VAL A 78 0.70 19.83 26.31
C VAL A 78 -0.44 20.15 27.27
N GLU A 79 -0.61 21.42 27.66
CA GLU A 79 -1.74 21.83 28.50
C GLU A 79 -3.07 21.65 27.78
N LEU A 80 -3.17 22.13 26.52
CA LEU A 80 -4.39 22.02 25.72
C LEU A 80 -4.74 20.56 25.38
N ALA A 81 -3.75 19.69 25.16
CA ALA A 81 -3.97 18.29 24.82
C ALA A 81 -4.76 17.50 25.89
N LYS A 82 -4.77 17.99 27.14
CA LYS A 82 -5.60 17.43 28.22
C LYS A 82 -7.09 17.48 27.86
N THR A 83 -7.54 18.59 27.26
CA THR A 83 -8.96 18.88 27.05
C THR A 83 -9.38 18.97 25.59
N VAL A 84 -8.45 19.23 24.66
CA VAL A 84 -8.78 19.48 23.25
C VAL A 84 -8.13 18.46 22.32
N GLU A 85 -8.94 17.82 21.48
CA GLU A 85 -8.52 16.73 20.59
C GLU A 85 -7.45 17.15 19.57
N PHE A 86 -7.60 18.33 18.95
CA PHE A 86 -6.64 18.79 17.94
C PHE A 86 -5.22 18.92 18.51
N ALA A 87 -5.08 19.32 19.79
CA ALA A 87 -3.79 19.48 20.44
C ALA A 87 -3.12 18.11 20.73
N ARG A 88 -3.92 17.05 20.89
CA ARG A 88 -3.39 15.68 21.08
C ARG A 88 -2.62 15.18 19.86
N ALA A 89 -3.00 15.60 18.64
CA ALA A 89 -2.30 15.23 17.42
C ALA A 89 -0.86 15.79 17.33
N PHE A 90 -0.56 16.86 18.07
CA PHE A 90 0.80 17.39 18.17
C PHE A 90 1.67 16.62 19.17
N VAL A 91 1.06 16.04 20.21
CA VAL A 91 1.75 15.24 21.23
C VAL A 91 1.93 13.80 20.75
N ASN A 92 0.88 13.23 20.17
CA ASN A 92 0.86 11.89 19.63
C ASN A 92 0.79 11.97 18.10
N SER A 93 1.92 11.69 17.45
CA SER A 93 2.02 11.67 15.98
C SER A 93 1.34 10.45 15.34
N GLY A 94 0.56 9.68 16.10
CA GLY A 94 -0.09 8.45 15.64
C GLY A 94 0.85 7.25 15.66
N ARG A 95 0.66 6.33 14.70
CA ARG A 95 1.56 5.18 14.52
C ARG A 95 2.99 5.67 14.25
N LEU A 96 3.96 5.04 14.92
CA LEU A 96 5.36 5.48 14.91
C LEU A 96 5.96 5.46 13.49
N SER A 97 5.64 4.43 12.71
CA SER A 97 6.02 4.29 11.31
C SER A 97 4.86 3.70 10.52
N MET A 98 4.61 4.23 9.33
CA MET A 98 3.61 3.76 8.36
C MET A 98 4.29 3.65 6.99
N PRO A 99 3.86 2.72 6.11
CA PRO A 99 4.28 2.75 4.72
C PRO A 99 3.82 4.05 4.06
N CYS A 100 4.66 4.59 3.19
CA CYS A 100 4.39 5.82 2.44
C CYS A 100 3.35 5.56 1.35
N THR A 101 2.52 6.56 1.05
CA THR A 101 1.69 6.51 -0.18
C THR A 101 2.50 7.10 -1.32
N LEU A 102 2.82 6.26 -2.31
CA LEU A 102 3.67 6.56 -3.46
C LEU A 102 2.88 7.18 -4.61
N ASP A 103 2.20 8.30 -4.36
CA ASP A 103 1.26 8.94 -5.32
C ASP A 103 1.88 9.17 -6.71
N ASP A 104 3.12 9.66 -6.74
CA ASP A 104 3.82 10.05 -7.97
C ASP A 104 4.67 8.93 -8.59
N SER A 105 4.53 7.68 -8.12
CA SER A 105 5.30 6.57 -8.69
C SER A 105 5.00 6.38 -10.17
N PRO A 106 6.04 6.25 -11.03
CA PRO A 106 5.84 5.94 -12.45
C PRO A 106 5.24 4.56 -12.69
N LEU A 107 5.20 3.70 -11.65
CA LEU A 107 4.61 2.36 -11.71
C LEU A 107 3.08 2.36 -11.50
N ASN A 108 2.51 3.50 -11.12
CA ASN A 108 1.07 3.63 -10.89
C ASN A 108 0.30 3.75 -12.21
N THR A 109 -0.77 2.98 -12.34
CA THR A 109 -1.80 3.15 -13.36
C THR A 109 -2.81 4.17 -12.86
N GLN A 110 -3.15 5.16 -13.68
CA GLN A 110 -4.11 6.19 -13.27
C GLN A 110 -5.52 5.60 -13.18
N ASP A 111 -6.30 6.09 -12.22
CA ASP A 111 -7.71 5.73 -12.11
C ASP A 111 -8.49 6.25 -13.30
N GLU A 112 -9.29 5.38 -13.92
CA GLU A 112 -10.29 5.75 -14.93
C GLU A 112 -11.70 5.82 -14.33
N ASP A 113 -11.93 5.08 -13.24
CA ASP A 113 -13.20 5.03 -12.52
C ASP A 113 -13.15 5.88 -11.24
N LEU A 114 -14.33 6.27 -10.74
CA LEU A 114 -14.45 6.97 -9.47
C LEU A 114 -14.45 5.99 -8.29
N PHE A 115 -13.59 6.26 -7.31
CA PHE A 115 -13.52 5.54 -6.04
C PHE A 115 -13.52 6.52 -4.85
N SER A 116 -14.24 6.14 -3.79
CA SER A 116 -14.24 6.85 -2.50
C SER A 116 -13.18 6.29 -1.54
N ALA A 117 -12.65 5.09 -1.81
CA ALA A 117 -11.60 4.46 -1.01
C ALA A 117 -10.26 5.21 -1.07
N LYS A 118 -9.55 5.20 0.07
CA LYS A 118 -8.21 5.81 0.19
C LYS A 118 -7.12 4.98 -0.49
N GLN A 119 -7.38 3.70 -0.73
CA GLN A 119 -6.51 2.70 -1.35
C GLN A 119 -6.37 2.95 -2.87
N ARG A 120 -5.93 4.15 -3.25
CA ARG A 120 -5.65 4.53 -4.64
C ARG A 120 -4.30 3.97 -5.10
N PRO A 121 -4.00 3.94 -6.41
CA PRO A 121 -2.67 3.59 -6.92
C PRO A 121 -1.56 4.33 -6.16
N GLY A 122 -0.51 3.59 -5.77
CA GLY A 122 0.57 4.04 -4.88
C GLY A 122 0.28 3.89 -3.39
N SER A 123 -0.95 3.58 -2.98
CA SER A 123 -1.26 3.36 -1.55
C SER A 123 -0.79 1.98 -1.10
N PRO A 124 -0.28 1.85 0.13
CA PRO A 124 -0.09 0.54 0.74
C PRO A 124 -1.45 -0.12 0.95
N CYS A 125 -1.47 -1.44 0.79
CA CYS A 125 -2.65 -2.23 1.04
C CYS A 125 -3.09 -2.14 2.50
N MET A 126 -4.40 -2.11 2.71
CA MET A 126 -5.03 -2.12 4.02
C MET A 126 -5.48 -3.54 4.36
N ASP A 127 -5.16 -3.97 5.56
CA ASP A 127 -5.53 -5.29 6.04
C ASP A 127 -7.03 -5.38 6.38
N ALA A 128 -7.53 -6.61 6.38
CA ALA A 128 -8.89 -6.93 6.80
C ALA A 128 -8.94 -8.36 7.34
N PRO A 129 -9.75 -8.62 8.39
CA PRO A 129 -10.02 -9.98 8.83
C PRO A 129 -10.82 -10.71 7.74
N ILE A 130 -10.40 -11.92 7.43
CA ILE A 130 -11.01 -12.77 6.41
C ILE A 130 -11.30 -14.16 6.95
N GLN A 131 -12.13 -14.91 6.25
CA GLN A 131 -12.20 -16.37 6.41
C GLN A 131 -11.67 -17.07 5.17
N LYS A 132 -10.85 -18.08 5.37
CA LYS A 132 -10.30 -18.93 4.31
C LYS A 132 -10.33 -20.38 4.79
N GLU A 133 -10.92 -21.27 3.99
CA GLU A 133 -11.07 -22.69 4.33
C GLU A 133 -11.69 -22.92 5.74
N GLY A 134 -12.67 -22.09 6.11
CA GLY A 134 -13.34 -22.14 7.40
C GLY A 134 -12.52 -21.62 8.61
N LYS A 135 -11.33 -21.04 8.39
CA LYS A 135 -10.48 -20.47 9.44
C LYS A 135 -10.38 -18.96 9.33
N SER A 136 -10.29 -18.28 10.48
CA SER A 136 -9.98 -16.85 10.52
C SER A 136 -8.53 -16.59 10.11
N ALA A 137 -8.32 -15.63 9.21
CA ALA A 137 -7.01 -15.18 8.74
C ALA A 137 -7.03 -13.66 8.48
N TRP A 138 -5.94 -13.12 7.96
CA TRP A 138 -5.79 -11.70 7.58
C TRP A 138 -5.45 -11.57 6.10
N LEU A 139 -6.00 -10.55 5.44
CA LEU A 139 -5.82 -10.33 4.00
C LEU A 139 -4.35 -10.20 3.61
N LEU A 140 -3.57 -9.42 4.37
CA LEU A 140 -2.17 -9.17 3.98
C LEU A 140 -1.28 -10.41 4.08
N ASP A 141 -1.67 -11.42 4.88
CA ASP A 141 -0.94 -12.70 4.94
C ASP A 141 -1.05 -13.49 3.62
N GLU A 142 -2.04 -13.19 2.79
CA GLU A 142 -2.26 -13.78 1.48
C GLU A 142 -1.44 -13.09 0.36
N PHE A 143 -0.91 -11.91 0.66
CA PHE A 143 -0.08 -11.13 -0.26
C PHE A 143 1.37 -11.59 -0.15
N GLY A 144 1.69 -12.67 -0.88
CA GLY A 144 3.04 -13.18 -1.07
C GLY A 144 3.92 -12.28 -1.97
N TRP A 145 4.96 -12.86 -2.57
CA TRP A 145 6.05 -12.14 -3.25
C TRP A 145 5.85 -11.90 -4.75
N HIS A 146 4.64 -12.11 -5.26
CA HIS A 146 4.29 -11.93 -6.66
C HIS A 146 3.22 -10.84 -6.80
N PHE A 147 2.99 -10.37 -8.04
CA PHE A 147 1.83 -9.53 -8.29
C PHE A 147 0.55 -10.27 -7.88
N LYS A 148 -0.35 -9.55 -7.22
CA LYS A 148 -1.65 -10.07 -6.81
C LYS A 148 -2.76 -9.35 -7.56
N GLY A 149 -3.76 -10.11 -7.99
CA GLY A 149 -5.03 -9.58 -8.48
C GLY A 149 -6.10 -9.79 -7.43
N LEU A 150 -6.55 -8.74 -6.73
CA LEU A 150 -7.65 -8.84 -5.79
C LEU A 150 -8.96 -8.58 -6.53
N TYR A 151 -9.77 -9.63 -6.69
CA TYR A 151 -11.03 -9.57 -7.44
C TYR A 151 -12.22 -9.78 -6.50
N TYR A 152 -13.23 -8.91 -6.57
CA TYR A 152 -14.46 -9.05 -5.78
C TYR A 152 -15.54 -9.76 -6.60
N ALA A 153 -15.84 -11.01 -6.24
CA ALA A 153 -16.75 -11.86 -6.98
C ALA A 153 -18.19 -11.35 -6.92
N GLY A 154 -18.90 -11.51 -8.04
CA GLY A 154 -20.34 -11.29 -8.12
C GLY A 154 -21.16 -12.55 -7.95
N GLU A 155 -22.48 -12.37 -7.91
CA GLU A 155 -23.43 -13.47 -8.01
C GLU A 155 -23.37 -14.08 -9.41
N GLY A 156 -23.08 -15.38 -9.51
CA GLY A 156 -23.05 -16.12 -10.78
C GLY A 156 -21.64 -16.52 -11.23
N GLU A 157 -21.49 -16.72 -12.54
CA GLU A 157 -20.23 -17.14 -13.15
C GLU A 157 -19.24 -15.97 -13.19
N ASN A 158 -18.10 -16.16 -12.54
CA ASN A 158 -17.01 -15.19 -12.53
C ASN A 158 -16.04 -15.48 -13.68
N PRO A 159 -15.39 -14.47 -14.27
CA PRO A 159 -14.44 -14.67 -15.36
C PRO A 159 -13.25 -15.53 -14.92
N ASP A 160 -12.69 -16.30 -15.84
CA ASP A 160 -11.42 -17.01 -15.64
C ASP A 160 -10.24 -16.03 -15.76
N ILE A 161 -10.00 -15.28 -14.68
CA ILE A 161 -8.98 -14.24 -14.60
C ILE A 161 -7.57 -14.84 -14.70
N GLU A 162 -7.34 -15.99 -14.07
CA GLU A 162 -6.05 -16.68 -14.12
C GLU A 162 -5.67 -17.03 -15.56
N HIS A 163 -6.61 -17.59 -16.33
CA HIS A 163 -6.38 -17.84 -17.75
C HIS A 163 -6.18 -16.55 -18.55
N ALA A 164 -6.95 -15.49 -18.25
CA ALA A 164 -6.84 -14.22 -18.95
C ALA A 164 -5.47 -13.53 -18.76
N LEU A 165 -4.81 -13.77 -17.63
CA LEU A 165 -3.52 -13.17 -17.26
C LEU A 165 -2.31 -14.12 -17.40
N LYS A 166 -2.51 -15.36 -17.90
CA LYS A 166 -1.46 -16.39 -18.01
C LYS A 166 -0.25 -15.97 -18.84
N ASP A 167 -0.45 -15.11 -19.85
CA ASP A 167 0.58 -14.70 -20.81
C ASP A 167 1.33 -13.44 -20.36
N CYS A 168 1.08 -12.96 -19.14
CA CYS A 168 1.83 -11.85 -18.55
C CYS A 168 3.31 -12.21 -18.36
N PRO A 169 4.23 -11.25 -18.52
CA PRO A 169 5.68 -11.48 -18.36
C PRO A 169 6.10 -11.82 -16.93
N VAL A 170 5.22 -11.56 -15.96
CA VAL A 170 5.40 -11.87 -14.54
C VAL A 170 4.19 -12.66 -14.04
N PRO A 171 4.38 -13.57 -13.05
CA PRO A 171 3.28 -14.30 -12.46
C PRO A 171 2.33 -13.34 -11.72
N VAL A 172 1.02 -13.52 -11.93
CA VAL A 172 -0.04 -12.83 -11.20
C VAL A 172 -0.90 -13.88 -10.53
N GLU A 173 -0.96 -13.84 -9.21
CA GLU A 173 -1.81 -14.75 -8.43
C GLU A 173 -3.12 -14.02 -8.09
N VAL A 174 -4.25 -14.63 -8.45
CA VAL A 174 -5.56 -14.01 -8.26
C VAL A 174 -6.13 -14.44 -6.91
N ILE A 175 -6.58 -13.46 -6.14
CA ILE A 175 -7.27 -13.64 -4.88
C ILE A 175 -8.72 -13.24 -5.11
N THR A 176 -9.59 -14.24 -5.19
CA THR A 176 -11.04 -14.04 -5.32
C THR A 176 -11.67 -13.88 -3.95
N VAL A 177 -12.30 -12.72 -3.75
CA VAL A 177 -13.01 -12.35 -2.53
C VAL A 177 -14.51 -12.45 -2.76
N HIS A 178 -15.20 -13.15 -1.85
CA HIS A 178 -16.64 -13.30 -1.84
C HIS A 178 -17.21 -12.61 -0.60
N ALA A 179 -18.42 -12.03 -0.72
CA ALA A 179 -19.14 -11.49 0.44
C ALA A 179 -19.59 -12.60 1.40
N GLU A 180 -19.93 -13.78 0.87
CA GLU A 180 -20.40 -14.96 1.59
C GLU A 180 -20.05 -16.24 0.81
N GLY A 181 -20.11 -17.40 1.47
CA GLY A 181 -19.84 -18.71 0.87
C GLY A 181 -18.72 -19.47 1.57
N GLU A 182 -18.21 -20.52 0.91
CA GLU A 182 -17.16 -21.41 1.44
C GLU A 182 -15.92 -21.52 0.54
N GLN A 183 -15.98 -20.94 -0.67
CA GLN A 183 -14.89 -20.97 -1.64
C GLN A 183 -14.15 -19.64 -1.69
N GLY A 184 -12.83 -19.68 -1.91
CA GLY A 184 -11.99 -18.50 -1.95
C GLY A 184 -11.83 -17.83 -0.58
N ILE A 185 -11.68 -16.50 -0.59
CA ILE A 185 -11.62 -15.67 0.62
C ILE A 185 -13.00 -15.08 0.89
N ILE A 186 -13.47 -15.17 2.14
CA ILE A 186 -14.77 -14.63 2.55
C ILE A 186 -14.57 -13.35 3.36
N ASP A 187 -15.13 -12.24 2.87
CA ASP A 187 -15.19 -10.93 3.52
C ASP A 187 -16.50 -10.77 4.32
N SER A 188 -16.68 -11.61 5.34
CA SER A 188 -17.93 -11.68 6.12
C SER A 188 -18.30 -10.37 6.83
N GLN A 189 -17.31 -9.51 7.12
CA GLN A 189 -17.51 -8.20 7.75
C GLN A 189 -17.61 -7.05 6.73
N LYS A 190 -17.48 -7.34 5.43
CA LYS A 190 -17.46 -6.35 4.34
C LYS A 190 -16.35 -5.31 4.50
N LEU A 191 -15.26 -5.65 5.20
CA LEU A 191 -14.17 -4.73 5.47
C LEU A 191 -13.27 -4.56 4.25
N ILE A 192 -13.07 -5.61 3.44
CA ILE A 192 -12.37 -5.48 2.15
C ILE A 192 -13.20 -4.60 1.22
N ALA A 193 -14.50 -4.90 1.09
CA ALA A 193 -15.41 -4.11 0.27
C ALA A 193 -15.41 -2.62 0.67
N ASN A 194 -15.39 -2.32 1.97
CA ASN A 194 -15.37 -0.94 2.46
C ASN A 194 -14.00 -0.26 2.33
N HIS A 195 -12.90 -0.94 2.71
CA HIS A 195 -11.56 -0.37 2.64
C HIS A 195 -11.17 -0.06 1.20
N TYR A 196 -11.46 -0.96 0.27
CA TYR A 196 -11.10 -0.84 -1.13
C TYR A 196 -12.24 -0.30 -2.00
N ASP A 197 -13.41 0.03 -1.42
CA ASP A 197 -14.60 0.45 -2.18
C ASP A 197 -14.84 -0.50 -3.37
N MET A 198 -14.88 -1.80 -3.08
CA MET A 198 -15.07 -2.84 -4.08
C MET A 198 -16.53 -3.24 -4.16
N SER A 199 -17.04 -3.25 -5.38
CA SER A 199 -18.31 -3.86 -5.77
C SER A 199 -18.06 -5.14 -6.55
N PRO A 200 -19.05 -6.03 -6.71
CA PRO A 200 -18.96 -7.17 -7.63
C PRO A 200 -18.35 -6.79 -8.98
N GLY A 201 -17.34 -7.56 -9.42
CA GLY A 201 -16.58 -7.31 -10.64
C GLY A 201 -15.34 -6.43 -10.46
N ALA A 202 -15.20 -5.73 -9.34
CA ALA A 202 -14.06 -4.84 -9.10
C ALA A 202 -12.75 -5.61 -8.99
N PHE A 203 -11.68 -5.00 -9.50
CA PHE A 203 -10.36 -5.61 -9.54
C PHE A 203 -9.29 -4.62 -9.11
N TYR A 204 -8.37 -5.07 -8.27
CA TYR A 204 -7.20 -4.33 -7.81
C TYR A 204 -5.93 -5.10 -8.18
N LEU A 205 -5.02 -4.43 -8.89
CA LEU A 205 -3.67 -4.95 -9.13
C LEU A 205 -2.75 -4.46 -8.01
N ILE A 206 -2.05 -5.40 -7.37
CA ILE A 206 -1.20 -5.16 -6.21
C ILE A 206 0.21 -5.67 -6.53
N ARG A 207 1.21 -4.83 -6.22
CA ARG A 207 2.63 -5.13 -6.38
C ARG A 207 3.13 -6.14 -5.35
N PRO A 208 4.28 -6.79 -5.60
CA PRO A 208 4.92 -7.66 -4.61
C PRO A 208 5.25 -6.99 -3.26
N ASP A 209 5.44 -5.66 -3.23
CA ASP A 209 5.66 -4.86 -2.02
C ASP A 209 4.36 -4.31 -1.41
N GLN A 210 3.21 -4.94 -1.73
CA GLN A 210 1.90 -4.64 -1.17
C GLN A 210 1.41 -3.20 -1.41
N HIS A 211 1.82 -2.58 -2.53
CA HIS A 211 1.27 -1.31 -2.99
C HIS A 211 0.29 -1.52 -4.15
N VAL A 212 -0.80 -0.77 -4.16
CA VAL A 212 -1.77 -0.79 -5.26
C VAL A 212 -1.11 -0.22 -6.53
N ALA A 213 -1.04 -0.99 -7.62
CA ALA A 213 -0.55 -0.51 -8.91
C ALA A 213 -1.68 0.02 -9.81
N GLY A 214 -2.90 -0.48 -9.65
CA GLY A 214 -4.06 -0.08 -10.47
C GLY A 214 -5.35 -0.68 -9.92
N ARG A 215 -6.49 -0.09 -10.28
CA ARG A 215 -7.81 -0.56 -9.86
C ARG A 215 -8.89 -0.21 -10.88
N TRP A 216 -9.92 -1.04 -10.94
CA TRP A 216 -11.05 -0.90 -11.86
C TRP A 216 -12.34 -1.38 -11.22
N ARG A 217 -13.48 -0.77 -11.58
CA ARG A 217 -14.80 -1.19 -11.12
C ARG A 217 -15.26 -2.50 -11.74
N LEU A 218 -14.73 -2.82 -12.92
CA LEU A 218 -14.94 -4.08 -13.63
C LEU A 218 -13.61 -4.59 -14.16
N PHE A 219 -13.34 -5.87 -13.98
CA PHE A 219 -12.16 -6.53 -14.52
C PHE A 219 -12.10 -6.41 -16.05
N ASP A 220 -10.95 -5.95 -16.56
CA ASP A 220 -10.61 -5.88 -17.97
C ASP A 220 -9.17 -6.41 -18.14
N ALA A 221 -9.04 -7.55 -18.82
CA ALA A 221 -7.75 -8.24 -18.94
C ALA A 221 -6.69 -7.40 -19.67
N GLU A 222 -7.07 -6.62 -20.68
CA GLU A 222 -6.12 -5.85 -21.47
C GLU A 222 -5.61 -4.64 -20.68
N LYS A 223 -6.50 -3.97 -19.92
CA LYS A 223 -6.10 -2.90 -19.00
C LYS A 223 -5.17 -3.42 -17.90
N VAL A 224 -5.48 -4.58 -17.33
CA VAL A 224 -4.64 -5.20 -16.29
C VAL A 224 -3.27 -5.58 -16.84
N LYS A 225 -3.19 -6.17 -18.04
CA LYS A 225 -1.91 -6.48 -18.71
C LYS A 225 -1.08 -5.21 -18.96
N ALA A 226 -1.71 -4.14 -19.42
CA ALA A 226 -1.03 -2.85 -19.62
C ALA A 226 -0.52 -2.26 -18.31
N ALA A 227 -1.30 -2.36 -17.23
CA ALA A 227 -0.89 -1.95 -15.89
C ALA A 227 0.28 -2.78 -15.35
N ILE A 228 0.30 -4.09 -15.58
CA ILE A 228 1.43 -4.97 -15.24
C ILE A 228 2.69 -4.54 -16.00
N ALA A 229 2.58 -4.35 -17.32
CA ALA A 229 3.70 -3.91 -18.16
C ALA A 229 4.27 -2.56 -17.68
N LYS A 230 3.40 -1.63 -17.28
CA LYS A 230 3.80 -0.36 -16.64
C LYS A 230 4.50 -0.59 -15.30
N ALA A 231 3.93 -1.42 -14.43
CA ALA A 231 4.46 -1.72 -13.10
C ALA A 231 5.81 -2.45 -13.11
N ILE A 232 6.22 -3.02 -14.25
CA ILE A 232 7.55 -3.61 -14.46
C ILE A 232 8.45 -2.78 -15.41
N ALA A 233 8.06 -1.53 -15.65
CA ALA A 233 8.78 -0.54 -16.47
C ALA A 233 9.11 -1.00 -17.90
N GLN A 234 8.18 -1.71 -18.57
CA GLN A 234 8.34 -2.22 -19.94
C GLN A 234 7.80 -1.28 -21.04
N GLN A 235 7.48 -0.02 -20.73
CA GLN A 235 7.02 0.96 -21.73
C GLN A 235 8.16 1.57 -22.54
#